data_AF-A0A4R6KAH5-F1
#
_entry.id   AF-A0A4R6KAH5-F1
#
_cell.length_a   1.000
_cell.length_b   1.000
_cell.length_c   1.000
_cell.angle_alpha   90.00
_cell.angle_beta   90.00
_cell.angle_gamma   90.00
#
_symmetry.space_group_name_H-M   'P 1'
#
loop_
_entity.id
_entity.type
_entity.pdbx_description
1 polymer ?
#
loop_
_entity_poly.entity_id
_entity_poly.type
_entity_poly.pdbx_seq_one_letter_code
_entity_poly.pdbx_strand_id
1 'polypeptide(L)'
;MTEQPFNPQLRAARFLPRTIITARTLPTLRVLTKLTRRARRPDAQVVSVDADVSVHVFRPASARPRTPALLWIHGGGMVLGDAAQDSRFCRRIADQAGVACPFT
;
A
#
# COMPACT_ATOMS: atom_id res chain seq x y z
N MET A 1 10.42 -29.70 -24.36
CA MET A 1 10.37 -29.32 -22.93
C MET A 1 9.51 -28.08 -22.82
N THR A 2 8.30 -28.20 -22.30
CA THR A 2 7.41 -27.04 -22.07
C THR A 2 7.97 -26.20 -20.92
N GLU A 3 8.57 -25.05 -21.23
CA GLU A 3 8.88 -24.03 -20.22
C GLU A 3 7.59 -23.67 -19.50
N GLN A 4 7.56 -23.87 -18.19
CA GLN A 4 6.43 -23.49 -17.35
C GLN A 4 6.60 -21.99 -17.06
N PRO A 5 5.79 -21.09 -17.66
CA PRO A 5 6.01 -19.64 -17.56
C PRO A 5 5.67 -19.07 -16.18
N PHE A 6 5.19 -19.91 -15.27
CA PHE A 6 4.81 -19.55 -13.91
C PHE A 6 5.60 -20.39 -12.92
N ASN A 7 6.05 -19.74 -11.84
CA ASN A 7 6.66 -20.41 -10.70
C ASN A 7 5.74 -21.56 -10.21
N PRO A 8 6.27 -22.76 -9.91
CA PRO A 8 5.48 -23.91 -9.49
C PRO A 8 4.68 -23.72 -8.19
N GLN A 9 4.99 -22.69 -7.39
CA GLN A 9 4.19 -22.28 -6.23
C GLN A 9 2.93 -21.46 -6.61
N LEU A 10 2.84 -20.97 -7.85
CA LEU A 10 1.74 -20.16 -8.36
C LEU A 10 0.85 -20.96 -9.34
N ARG A 11 0.48 -22.19 -8.98
CA ARG A 11 -0.31 -23.11 -9.84
C ARG A 11 -1.67 -22.56 -10.27
N ALA A 12 -2.22 -21.64 -9.49
CA ALA A 12 -3.49 -20.97 -9.78
C ALA A 12 -3.35 -19.77 -10.72
N ALA A 13 -2.13 -19.28 -11.00
CA ALA A 13 -1.90 -18.11 -11.85
C ALA A 13 -2.39 -18.30 -13.29
N ARG A 14 -2.53 -19.55 -13.76
CA ARG A 14 -3.14 -19.88 -15.06
C ARG A 14 -4.61 -19.48 -15.20
N PHE A 15 -5.32 -19.32 -14.08
CA PHE A 15 -6.71 -18.88 -14.06
C PHE A 15 -6.84 -17.37 -13.85
N LEU A 16 -5.73 -16.67 -13.58
CA LEU A 16 -5.77 -15.22 -13.49
C LEU A 16 -5.97 -14.62 -14.89
N PRO A 17 -6.88 -13.64 -15.03
CA PRO A 17 -6.98 -12.91 -16.28
C PRO A 17 -5.66 -12.21 -16.58
N ARG A 18 -5.22 -12.26 -17.84
CA ARG A 18 -3.98 -11.61 -18.32
C ARG A 18 -4.01 -10.09 -18.15
N THR A 19 -5.20 -9.52 -17.97
CA THR A 19 -5.43 -8.09 -17.73
C THR A 19 -6.57 -7.93 -16.74
N ILE A 20 -6.23 -7.67 -15.47
CA ILE A 20 -7.21 -7.47 -14.39
C ILE A 20 -7.83 -6.06 -14.48
N ILE A 21 -7.04 -5.08 -14.94
CA ILE A 21 -7.40 -3.67 -14.95
C ILE A 21 -7.75 -3.28 -16.39
N THR A 22 -9.04 -3.09 -16.65
CA THR A 22 -9.57 -2.55 -17.91
C THR A 22 -10.46 -1.35 -17.59
N ALA A 23 -10.74 -0.49 -18.57
CA ALA A 23 -11.63 0.66 -18.37
C ALA A 23 -13.03 0.26 -17.82
N ARG A 24 -13.51 -0.94 -18.16
CA ARG A 24 -14.81 -1.46 -17.72
C ARG A 24 -14.78 -2.06 -16.31
N THR A 25 -13.68 -2.70 -15.90
CA THR A 25 -13.55 -3.31 -14.57
C THR A 25 -13.06 -2.33 -13.50
N LEU A 26 -12.43 -1.24 -13.91
CA LEU A 26 -11.83 -0.24 -13.04
C LEU A 26 -12.80 0.42 -12.04
N PRO A 27 -14.01 0.90 -12.40
CA PRO A 27 -14.89 1.55 -11.43
C PRO A 27 -15.31 0.60 -10.30
N THR A 28 -15.61 -0.66 -10.64
CA THR A 28 -15.97 -1.70 -9.66
C THR A 28 -14.81 -2.02 -8.73
N LEU A 29 -13.62 -2.19 -9.29
CA LEU A 29 -12.40 -2.42 -8.50
C LEU A 29 -12.14 -1.24 -7.55
N ARG A 30 -12.28 0.01 -8.01
CA ARG A 30 -12.13 1.19 -7.14
C ARG A 30 -13.10 1.18 -5.96
N VAL A 31 -14.38 0.85 -6.18
CA VAL A 31 -15.39 0.77 -5.11
C VAL A 31 -15.04 -0.32 -4.11
N LEU A 32 -14.72 -1.53 -4.58
CA LEU A 32 -14.28 -2.64 -3.73
C LEU A 32 -13.05 -2.26 -2.90
N THR A 33 -12.09 -1.57 -3.51
CA THR A 33 -10.87 -1.15 -2.82
C THR A 33 -11.19 -0.13 -1.71
N LYS A 34 -12.07 0.85 -1.98
CA LYS A 34 -12.57 1.81 -0.97
C LYS A 34 -13.35 1.15 0.17
N LEU A 35 -14.06 0.06 -0.07
CA LEU A 35 -14.76 -0.68 0.98
C LEU A 35 -13.77 -1.37 1.93
N THR A 36 -12.69 -1.95 1.39
CA THR A 36 -11.65 -2.57 2.22
C THR A 36 -10.88 -1.58 3.09
N ARG A 37 -10.83 -0.29 2.71
CA ARG A 37 -10.27 0.79 3.55
C ARG A 37 -11.03 0.92 4.87
N ARG A 38 -12.36 0.85 4.86
CA ARG A 38 -13.18 1.11 6.06
C ARG A 38 -12.92 0.13 7.20
N ALA A 39 -12.46 -1.08 6.85
CA ALA A 39 -12.05 -2.11 7.80
C ALA A 39 -10.60 -1.95 8.31
N ARG A 40 -9.78 -1.11 7.65
CA ARG A 40 -8.39 -0.86 8.03
C ARG A 40 -8.33 0.47 8.77
N ARG A 41 -8.22 0.41 10.09
CA ARG A 41 -7.84 1.59 10.90
C ARG A 41 -6.33 1.57 11.11
N PRO A 42 -5.55 2.32 10.31
CA PRO A 42 -4.14 2.45 10.59
C PRO A 42 -3.93 3.22 11.89
N ASP A 43 -3.13 2.66 12.79
CA ASP A 43 -2.61 3.32 14.00
C ASP A 43 -1.49 4.31 13.62
N ALA A 44 -1.81 5.23 12.70
CA ALA A 44 -0.89 6.19 12.12
C ALA A 44 -1.36 7.60 12.43
N GLN A 45 -0.42 8.51 12.69
CA GLN A 45 -0.76 9.92 12.79
C GLN A 45 -1.04 10.46 11.39
N VAL A 46 -2.26 10.92 11.13
CA VAL A 46 -2.59 11.61 9.88
C VAL A 46 -2.15 13.07 9.99
N VAL A 47 -1.33 13.50 9.04
CA VAL A 47 -0.82 14.88 8.94
C VAL A 47 -1.27 15.45 7.60
N SER A 48 -1.97 16.57 7.61
CA SER A 48 -2.30 17.31 6.39
C SER A 48 -1.05 18.01 5.87
N VAL A 49 -0.73 17.79 4.59
CA VAL A 49 0.35 18.50 3.89
C VAL A 49 -0.20 19.79 3.29
N ASP A 50 -1.38 19.71 2.69
CA ASP A 50 -2.16 20.84 2.17
C ASP A 50 -3.67 20.58 2.32
N ALA A 51 -4.50 21.35 1.59
CA ALA A 51 -5.96 21.26 1.65
C ALA A 51 -6.52 19.91 1.12
N ASP A 52 -5.81 19.27 0.19
CA ASP A 52 -6.27 18.09 -0.54
C ASP A 52 -5.43 16.84 -0.25
N VAL A 53 -4.23 17.01 0.31
CA VAL A 53 -3.24 15.96 0.53
C VAL A 53 -3.00 15.73 2.02
N SER A 54 -3.10 14.46 2.43
CA SER A 54 -2.75 14.02 3.77
C SER A 54 -1.81 12.82 3.72
N VAL A 55 -0.92 12.72 4.70
CA VAL A 55 0.03 11.62 4.86
C VAL A 55 -0.20 10.92 6.20
N HIS A 56 -0.08 9.60 6.20
CA HIS A 56 -0.06 8.77 7.39
C HIS A 56 1.37 8.58 7.86
N VAL A 57 1.72 9.09 9.04
CA VAL A 57 3.07 9.02 9.58
C VAL A 57 3.15 7.96 10.67
N PHE A 58 4.01 6.97 10.44
CA PHE A 58 4.44 6.02 11.48
C PHE A 58 5.74 6.50 12.10
N ARG A 59 5.74 6.67 13.42
CA ARG A 59 6.95 7.01 14.20
C ARG A 59 7.30 5.82 15.09
N PRO A 60 8.56 5.33 15.07
CA PRO A 60 8.99 4.30 16.01
C PRO A 60 9.06 4.88 17.43
N ALA A 61 8.80 4.04 18.44
CA ALA A 61 8.78 4.47 19.84
C ALA A 61 10.13 5.04 20.33
N SER A 62 11.25 4.60 19.73
CA SER A 62 12.61 5.06 20.05
C SER A 62 13.12 6.17 19.12
N ALA A 63 12.23 6.89 18.41
CA ALA A 63 12.63 7.95 17.51
C ALA A 63 13.40 9.06 18.24
N ARG A 64 14.60 9.39 17.74
CA ARG A 64 15.43 10.49 18.25
C ARG A 64 15.11 11.80 17.50
N PRO A 65 15.46 12.96 18.05
CA PRO A 65 15.47 14.20 17.28
C PRO A 65 16.30 14.00 16.00
N ARG A 66 15.74 14.34 14.82
CA ARG A 66 16.32 14.11 13.46
C ARG A 66 16.39 12.65 13.00
N THR A 67 15.40 11.83 13.32
CA THR A 67 15.28 10.47 12.77
C THR A 67 15.08 10.52 11.24
N PRO A 68 15.78 9.68 10.45
CA PRO A 68 15.57 9.59 9.01
C PRO A 68 14.13 9.19 8.66
N ALA A 69 13.66 9.60 7.48
CA ALA A 69 12.31 9.33 7.01
C ALA A 69 12.30 8.60 5.66
N LEU A 70 11.36 7.68 5.49
CA LEU A 70 11.05 6.97 4.25
C LEU A 70 9.66 7.38 3.76
N LEU A 71 9.57 8.09 2.65
CA LEU A 71 8.30 8.32 1.98
C LEU A 71 7.90 7.04 1.23
N TRP A 72 6.84 6.38 1.69
CA TRP A 72 6.20 5.30 0.96
C TRP A 72 5.12 5.88 0.06
N ILE A 73 5.05 5.40 -1.18
CA ILE A 73 3.97 5.71 -2.12
C ILE A 73 3.43 4.37 -2.57
N HIS A 74 2.12 4.20 -2.47
CA HIS A 74 1.52 2.90 -2.68
C HIS A 74 1.56 2.53 -4.17
N GLY A 75 1.58 1.22 -4.45
CA GLY A 75 1.53 0.69 -5.81
C GLY A 75 0.21 0.97 -6.54
N GLY A 76 -0.17 0.14 -7.51
CA GLY A 76 -1.48 0.28 -8.17
C GLY A 76 -1.60 1.41 -9.20
N GLY A 77 -0.46 1.98 -9.60
CA GLY A 77 -0.31 2.82 -10.78
C GLY A 77 -1.02 4.16 -10.70
N MET A 78 -1.27 4.70 -9.50
CA MET A 78 -2.05 5.92 -9.26
C MET A 78 -3.55 5.80 -9.62
N VAL A 79 -4.01 4.60 -9.98
CA VAL A 79 -5.38 4.35 -10.45
C VAL A 79 -6.18 3.53 -9.44
N LEU A 80 -5.52 2.61 -8.75
CA LEU A 80 -6.12 1.66 -7.82
C LEU A 80 -5.33 1.62 -6.52
N GLY A 81 -6.06 1.75 -5.41
CA GLY A 81 -5.56 1.53 -4.07
C GLY A 81 -5.59 2.78 -3.20
N ASP A 82 -5.02 2.67 -2.01
CA ASP A 82 -5.32 3.55 -0.89
C ASP A 82 -4.20 3.57 0.16
N ALA A 83 -4.02 4.72 0.80
CA ALA A 83 -3.09 4.98 1.91
C ALA A 83 -3.23 4.00 3.10
N ALA A 84 -4.33 3.24 3.19
CA ALA A 84 -4.51 2.25 4.24
C ALA A 84 -4.02 0.84 3.86
N GLN A 85 -3.73 0.58 2.58
CA GLN A 85 -3.39 -0.77 2.12
C GLN A 85 -2.06 -1.25 2.69
N ASP A 86 -1.05 -0.38 2.69
CA ASP A 86 0.32 -0.72 3.10
C ASP A 86 0.65 -0.28 4.52
N SER A 87 -0.33 0.13 5.33
CA SER A 87 -0.10 0.61 6.69
C SER A 87 0.65 -0.37 7.59
N ARG A 88 0.35 -1.68 7.50
CA ARG A 88 1.08 -2.72 8.24
C ARG A 88 2.52 -2.88 7.75
N PHE A 89 2.76 -2.69 6.47
CA PHE A 89 4.11 -2.72 5.90
C PHE A 89 4.90 -1.49 6.36
N CYS A 90 4.32 -0.30 6.24
CA CYS A 90 4.92 0.95 6.69
C CYS A 90 5.26 0.94 8.18
N ARG A 91 4.36 0.41 9.02
CA ARG A 91 4.63 0.22 10.46
C ARG A 91 5.81 -0.72 10.71
N ARG A 92 5.86 -1.86 10.04
CA ARG A 92 6.99 -2.80 10.16
C ARG A 92 8.31 -2.16 9.75
N ILE A 93 8.33 -1.42 8.65
CA ILE A 93 9.53 -0.70 8.21
C ILE A 93 9.93 0.37 9.23
N ALA A 94 8.98 1.14 9.76
CA ALA A 94 9.27 2.16 10.75
C ALA A 94 9.88 1.55 12.02
N ASP A 95 9.33 0.43 12.50
CA ASP A 95 9.79 -0.27 13.69
C ASP A 95 11.14 -0.99 13.45
N GLN A 96 11.34 -1.64 12.29
CA GLN A 96 12.55 -2.42 12.00
C GLN A 96 13.75 -1.55 11.60
N ALA A 97 13.53 -0.51 10.80
CA ALA A 97 14.59 0.37 10.33
C ALA A 97 14.80 1.60 11.24
N GLY A 98 13.92 1.82 12.22
CA GLY A 98 13.98 2.98 13.10
C GLY A 98 13.79 4.30 12.35
N VAL A 99 13.06 4.29 11.23
CA VAL A 99 12.80 5.46 10.39
C VAL A 99 11.35 5.91 10.52
N ALA A 100 11.08 7.21 10.38
CA ALA A 100 9.70 7.64 10.19
C ALA A 100 9.21 7.19 8.82
N CYS A 101 8.00 6.63 8.70
CA CYS A 101 7.44 6.20 7.42
C CYS A 101 6.15 6.96 7.12
N PRO A 102 6.23 8.17 6.53
CA PRO A 102 5.09 8.83 5.92
C PRO A 102 4.59 8.04 4.69
N PHE A 103 3.28 7.92 4.57
CA PHE A 103 2.63 7.18 3.49
C PHE A 103 1.37 7.89 3.00
N THR A 104 1.18 7.93 1.67
CA THR A 104 0.04 8.53 0.97
C THR A 104 -0.85 7.50 0.29
#